data_AF-A0A5M8P237-F1
#
_entry.id   AF-A0A5M8P237-F1
#
_cell.length_a   1.000
_cell.length_b   1.000
_cell.length_c   1.000
_cell.angle_alpha   90.00
_cell.angle_beta   90.00
_cell.angle_gamma   90.00
#
_symmetry.space_group_name_H-M   'P 1'
#
loop_
_entity.id
_entity.type
_entity.pdbx_description
1 polymer ?
#
loop_
_entity_poly.entity_id
_entity_poly.type
_entity_poly.pdbx_seq_one_letter_code
_entity_poly.pdbx_strand_id
1 'polypeptide(L)'
;MPTANRQCPECPGCRVSNVGKCILILVLAMGRMPLANAQIVPFQSGEELNFTIHYKYGLVVVKAGTAVYRLQTETYNQQPALKTALNFKTTSFVDNVIMTIRDTMYSYATLPAITPLAHFRNIHEGSHSYYEETWIQKHTTTTAEAKVKQTQEGTVKKDTLLTTSKASYDFLNMFLYIRNLDYGSMQVGDTRLVAVLMGTKVVYLTIRYGGQTVLEGNHTEKNNAVWWTVDLTDKTFAKSKNAMEIWISDDENHVPLKLKAQLKIGTAVAILSSYKNLKNGDYRY
;
A
#
# COMPACT_ATOMS: atom_id res chain seq x y z
N MET A 1 80.44 -26.43 50.86
CA MET A 1 81.12 -27.47 50.05
C MET A 1 80.44 -28.80 50.36
N PRO A 2 80.09 -29.70 49.42
CA PRO A 2 80.23 -29.69 47.98
C PRO A 2 78.88 -29.68 47.22
N THR A 3 79.03 -29.63 45.89
CA THR A 3 78.13 -29.57 44.74
C THR A 3 77.32 -30.84 44.44
N ALA A 4 76.15 -30.69 43.78
CA ALA A 4 75.69 -31.45 42.60
C ALA A 4 74.23 -31.04 42.28
N ASN A 5 73.99 -30.15 41.32
CA ASN A 5 73.78 -30.44 39.91
C ASN A 5 72.57 -31.37 39.65
N ARG A 6 71.41 -30.78 39.37
CA ARG A 6 70.35 -31.40 38.57
C ARG A 6 69.90 -30.41 37.50
N GLN A 7 70.41 -30.62 36.30
CA GLN A 7 69.82 -30.14 35.06
C GLN A 7 68.39 -30.67 34.94
N CYS A 8 67.42 -29.76 34.83
CA CYS A 8 66.17 -30.07 34.14
C CYS A 8 66.40 -29.86 32.63
N PRO A 9 66.01 -30.82 31.78
CA PRO A 9 66.20 -30.69 30.34
C PRO A 9 65.32 -29.57 29.78
N GLU A 10 65.91 -28.77 28.90
CA GLU A 10 65.22 -27.85 28.01
C GLU A 10 64.14 -28.62 27.24
N CYS A 11 62.89 -28.14 27.26
CA CYS A 11 61.88 -28.54 26.28
C CYS A 11 62.13 -27.72 25.01
N PRO A 12 62.57 -28.34 23.89
CA PRO A 12 62.71 -27.64 22.64
C PRO A 12 61.37 -27.65 21.92
N GLY A 13 60.82 -26.46 21.64
CA GLY A 13 59.72 -26.35 20.68
C GLY A 13 58.59 -25.41 21.07
N CYS A 14 58.88 -24.15 21.38
CA CYS A 14 57.92 -23.09 21.09
C CYS A 14 58.53 -22.21 19.99
N ARG A 15 58.47 -22.73 18.76
CA ARG A 15 58.87 -22.00 17.56
C ARG A 15 57.86 -20.88 17.35
N VAL A 16 58.35 -19.64 17.39
CA VAL A 16 57.60 -18.44 17.01
C VAL A 16 57.26 -18.53 15.52
N SER A 17 56.13 -19.12 15.16
CA SER A 17 55.43 -18.81 13.92
C SER A 17 53.99 -19.30 14.03
N ASN A 18 53.03 -18.38 14.07
CA ASN A 18 51.61 -18.57 13.72
C ASN A 18 50.73 -17.35 14.06
N VAL A 19 51.28 -16.26 14.62
CA VAL A 19 50.52 -15.01 14.79
C VAL A 19 50.05 -14.44 13.43
N GLY A 20 50.82 -14.66 12.36
CA GLY A 20 50.45 -14.22 11.01
C GLY A 20 49.33 -15.01 10.32
N LYS A 21 49.03 -16.26 10.75
CA LYS A 21 47.92 -17.05 10.18
C LYS A 21 46.59 -16.79 10.88
N CYS A 22 46.61 -16.45 12.17
CA CYS A 22 45.38 -16.08 12.90
C CYS A 22 44.82 -14.72 12.45
N ILE A 23 45.67 -13.76 12.08
CA ILE A 23 45.21 -12.46 11.56
C ILE A 23 44.60 -12.60 10.15
N LEU A 24 45.12 -13.51 9.31
CA LEU A 24 44.58 -13.74 7.96
C LEU A 24 43.21 -14.46 7.99
N ILE A 25 42.97 -15.33 8.97
CA ILE A 25 41.67 -16.00 9.16
C ILE A 25 40.63 -15.05 9.79
N LEU A 26 41.05 -14.09 10.63
CA LEU A 26 40.14 -13.10 11.22
C LEU A 26 39.59 -12.09 10.19
N VAL A 27 40.36 -11.79 9.13
CA VAL A 27 39.92 -10.89 8.05
C VAL A 27 38.95 -11.58 7.08
N LEU A 28 39.04 -12.91 6.90
CA LEU A 28 38.08 -13.70 6.11
C LEU A 28 36.78 -14.04 6.87
N ALA A 29 36.74 -13.80 8.18
CA ALA A 29 35.57 -13.99 9.04
C ALA A 29 34.79 -12.67 9.31
N MET A 30 35.09 -11.59 8.58
CA MET A 30 34.11 -10.51 8.40
C MET A 30 33.01 -11.03 7.49
N GLY A 31 32.11 -11.80 8.10
CA GLY A 31 30.93 -12.34 7.47
C GLY A 31 30.26 -11.26 6.65
N ARG A 32 29.89 -11.63 5.42
CA ARG A 32 28.86 -10.92 4.68
C ARG A 32 27.63 -10.90 5.60
N MET A 33 27.47 -9.84 6.40
CA MET A 33 26.15 -9.48 6.86
C MET A 33 25.33 -9.37 5.57
N PRO A 34 24.24 -10.15 5.41
CA PRO A 34 23.34 -9.86 4.31
C PRO A 34 23.01 -8.38 4.48
N LEU A 35 23.34 -7.55 3.47
CA LEU A 35 22.68 -6.26 3.39
C LEU A 35 21.21 -6.60 3.52
N ALA A 36 20.58 -6.12 4.60
CA ALA A 36 19.13 -6.14 4.65
C ALA A 36 18.71 -5.45 3.36
N ASN A 37 18.16 -6.21 2.41
CA ASN A 37 17.58 -5.64 1.21
C ASN A 37 16.51 -4.71 1.75
N ALA A 38 16.81 -3.41 1.80
CA ALA A 38 15.83 -2.41 2.16
C ALA A 38 14.70 -2.63 1.18
N GLN A 39 13.52 -3.03 1.66
CA GLN A 39 12.40 -3.34 0.80
C GLN A 39 12.15 -2.10 -0.07
N ILE A 40 12.43 -2.25 -1.37
CA ILE A 40 12.33 -1.16 -2.33
C ILE A 40 10.86 -1.08 -2.73
N VAL A 41 10.17 -0.07 -2.23
CA VAL A 41 8.79 0.21 -2.66
C VAL A 41 8.78 0.67 -4.14
N PRO A 42 7.76 0.35 -4.95
CA PRO A 42 7.75 0.65 -6.39
C PRO A 42 7.38 2.10 -6.74
N PHE A 43 7.12 2.94 -5.74
CA PHE A 43 6.70 4.32 -5.87
C PHE A 43 7.61 5.26 -5.07
N GLN A 44 7.48 6.57 -5.32
CA GLN A 44 8.28 7.59 -4.63
C GLN A 44 7.48 8.86 -4.32
N SER A 45 8.04 9.71 -3.46
CA SER A 45 7.51 11.05 -3.21
C SER A 45 7.46 11.86 -4.50
N GLY A 46 6.39 12.61 -4.70
CA GLY A 46 6.12 13.41 -5.89
C GLY A 46 5.37 12.66 -7.00
N GLU A 47 5.15 11.34 -6.88
CA GLU A 47 4.34 10.59 -7.83
C GLU A 47 2.91 11.14 -7.89
N GLU A 48 2.40 11.38 -9.10
CA GLU A 48 1.02 11.79 -9.35
C GLU A 48 0.39 10.88 -10.41
N LEU A 49 -0.76 10.30 -10.10
CA LEU A 49 -1.55 9.47 -11.01
C LEU A 49 -2.93 10.10 -11.22
N ASN A 50 -3.28 10.38 -12.46
CA ASN A 50 -4.53 11.01 -12.84
C ASN A 50 -5.44 9.98 -13.51
N PHE A 51 -6.66 9.82 -13.00
CA PHE A 51 -7.64 8.86 -13.50
C PHE A 51 -8.85 9.57 -14.11
N THR A 52 -9.34 9.03 -15.23
CA THR A 52 -10.67 9.33 -15.74
C THR A 52 -11.64 8.27 -15.25
N ILE A 53 -12.73 8.71 -14.61
CA ILE A 53 -13.76 7.84 -14.04
C ILE A 53 -14.93 7.76 -15.01
N HIS A 54 -15.33 6.53 -15.34
CA HIS A 54 -16.51 6.23 -16.13
C HIS A 54 -17.53 5.51 -15.24
N TYR A 55 -18.80 5.85 -15.42
CA TYR A 55 -19.91 5.11 -14.82
C TYR A 55 -20.68 4.38 -15.92
N LYS A 56 -20.87 3.09 -15.73
CA LYS A 56 -21.61 2.21 -16.65
C LYS A 56 -22.92 1.80 -15.99
N TYR A 57 -24.03 2.04 -16.70
CA TYR A 57 -25.36 1.59 -16.33
C TYR A 57 -26.02 0.92 -17.54
N GLY A 58 -26.20 -0.40 -17.45
CA GLY A 58 -26.65 -1.21 -18.60
C GLY A 58 -25.69 -1.08 -19.79
N LEU A 59 -26.20 -0.61 -20.92
CA LEU A 59 -25.44 -0.36 -22.15
C LEU A 59 -24.82 1.06 -22.22
N VAL A 60 -25.19 1.95 -21.29
CA VAL A 60 -24.72 3.34 -21.30
C VAL A 60 -23.44 3.47 -20.49
N VAL A 61 -22.44 4.15 -21.06
CA VAL A 61 -21.18 4.51 -20.39
C VAL A 61 -21.03 6.03 -20.44
N VAL A 62 -20.87 6.66 -19.27
CA VAL A 62 -20.72 8.11 -19.13
C VAL A 62 -19.38 8.41 -18.46
N LYS A 63 -18.66 9.42 -18.95
CA LYS A 63 -17.52 10.00 -18.22
C LYS A 63 -18.04 10.69 -16.96
N ALA A 64 -17.91 10.01 -15.83
CA ALA A 64 -18.48 10.39 -14.54
C ALA A 64 -17.66 11.47 -13.83
N GLY A 65 -16.32 11.42 -13.95
CA GLY A 65 -15.46 12.31 -13.21
C GLY A 65 -13.97 12.10 -13.46
N THR A 66 -13.16 12.69 -12.59
CA THR A 66 -11.70 12.56 -12.56
C THR A 66 -11.22 12.39 -11.14
N ALA A 67 -10.16 11.61 -10.95
CA ALA A 67 -9.47 11.50 -9.67
C ALA A 67 -7.98 11.81 -9.83
N VAL A 68 -7.39 12.48 -8.85
CA VAL A 68 -5.94 12.73 -8.81
C VAL A 68 -5.37 12.15 -7.52
N TYR A 69 -4.46 11.20 -7.67
CA TYR A 69 -3.80 10.49 -6.59
C TYR A 69 -2.34 10.95 -6.50
N ARG A 70 -1.89 11.38 -5.33
CA ARG A 70 -0.53 11.95 -5.13
C ARG A 70 0.17 11.34 -3.93
N LEU A 71 1.47 11.17 -4.06
CA LEU A 71 2.35 10.73 -3.00
C LEU A 71 3.33 11.84 -2.61
N GLN A 72 3.53 12.05 -1.31
CA GLN A 72 4.47 13.04 -0.80
C GLN A 72 5.05 12.56 0.53
N THR A 73 6.37 12.57 0.68
CA THR A 73 7.01 12.36 1.98
C THR A 73 6.73 13.59 2.85
N GLU A 74 6.22 13.34 4.05
CA GLU A 74 5.94 14.35 5.09
C GLU A 74 6.34 13.79 6.46
N THR A 75 6.16 14.58 7.51
CA THR A 75 6.24 14.13 8.89
C THR A 75 4.84 14.08 9.47
N TYR A 76 4.46 12.95 10.07
CA TYR A 76 3.20 12.80 10.79
C TYR A 76 3.50 12.47 12.26
N ASN A 77 2.98 13.26 13.20
CA ASN A 77 3.27 13.11 14.64
C ASN A 77 4.76 12.93 14.96
N GLN A 78 5.61 13.77 14.36
CA GLN A 78 7.08 13.75 14.51
C GLN A 78 7.77 12.48 13.96
N GLN A 79 7.06 11.63 13.21
CA GLN A 79 7.62 10.45 12.55
C GLN A 79 7.60 10.62 11.02
N PRO A 80 8.64 10.17 10.29
CA PRO A 80 8.62 10.15 8.84
C PRO A 80 7.43 9.33 8.30
N ALA A 81 6.70 9.90 7.35
CA ALA A 81 5.53 9.28 6.75
C ALA A 81 5.46 9.55 5.25
N LEU A 82 4.87 8.62 4.52
CA LEU A 82 4.37 8.88 3.18
C LEU A 82 2.91 9.32 3.30
N LYS A 83 2.62 10.53 2.85
CA LYS A 83 1.26 11.02 2.66
C LYS A 83 0.77 10.65 1.28
N THR A 84 -0.42 10.06 1.26
CA THR A 84 -1.21 9.85 0.06
C THR A 84 -2.37 10.84 0.05
N ALA A 85 -2.59 11.53 -1.05
CA ALA A 85 -3.75 12.40 -1.24
C ALA A 85 -4.57 11.93 -2.44
N LEU A 86 -5.89 11.93 -2.32
CA LEU A 86 -6.82 11.69 -3.42
C LEU A 86 -7.81 12.83 -3.49
N ASN A 87 -7.92 13.47 -4.66
CA ASN A 87 -9.00 14.40 -4.97
C ASN A 87 -9.89 13.78 -6.04
N PHE A 88 -11.18 13.61 -5.75
CA PHE A 88 -12.17 13.13 -6.71
C PHE A 88 -13.18 14.22 -7.00
N LYS A 89 -13.52 14.39 -8.28
CA LYS A 89 -14.59 15.29 -8.71
C LYS A 89 -15.38 14.71 -9.87
N THR A 90 -16.69 14.90 -9.85
CA THR A 90 -17.57 14.63 -10.99
C THR A 90 -17.39 15.65 -12.11
N THR A 91 -17.81 15.29 -13.32
CA THR A 91 -17.84 16.22 -14.46
C THR A 91 -19.01 17.20 -14.33
N SER A 92 -18.95 18.35 -15.02
CA SER A 92 -20.05 19.32 -15.03
C SER A 92 -21.37 18.73 -15.53
N PHE A 93 -21.32 17.79 -16.48
CA PHE A 93 -22.52 17.07 -16.92
C PHE A 93 -23.14 16.26 -15.77
N VAL A 94 -22.32 15.53 -15.02
CA VAL A 94 -22.79 14.68 -13.91
C VAL A 94 -23.24 15.51 -12.72
N ASP A 95 -22.55 16.62 -12.42
CA ASP A 95 -22.96 17.60 -11.41
C ASP A 95 -24.40 18.08 -11.65
N ASN A 96 -24.72 18.38 -12.91
CA ASN A 96 -26.02 18.96 -13.29
C ASN A 96 -27.14 17.93 -13.43
N VAL A 97 -26.82 16.68 -13.81
CA VAL A 97 -27.84 15.67 -14.17
C VAL A 97 -28.04 14.62 -13.06
N ILE A 98 -27.03 14.35 -12.24
CA ILE A 98 -27.06 13.28 -11.24
C ILE A 98 -26.75 13.84 -9.86
N MET A 99 -25.49 14.17 -9.59
CA MET A 99 -25.05 14.75 -8.33
C MET A 99 -23.61 15.27 -8.42
N THR A 100 -23.33 16.30 -7.65
CA THR A 100 -21.98 16.84 -7.47
C THR A 100 -21.22 16.03 -6.44
N ILE A 101 -20.02 15.56 -6.76
CA ILE A 101 -19.09 14.96 -5.79
C ILE A 101 -17.76 15.72 -5.81
N ARG A 102 -17.24 16.08 -4.63
CA ARG A 102 -15.98 16.83 -4.41
C ARG A 102 -15.22 16.29 -3.22
N ASP A 103 -14.83 15.03 -3.30
CA ASP A 103 -14.16 14.36 -2.19
C ASP A 103 -12.67 14.64 -2.17
N THR A 104 -12.14 14.82 -0.97
CA THR A 104 -10.70 14.89 -0.73
C THR A 104 -10.34 13.98 0.42
N MET A 105 -9.40 13.07 0.18
CA MET A 105 -8.93 12.10 1.15
C MET A 105 -7.43 12.22 1.32
N TYR A 106 -6.98 12.00 2.56
CA TYR A 106 -5.57 11.91 2.90
C TYR A 106 -5.33 10.63 3.68
N SER A 107 -4.19 10.00 3.47
CA SER A 107 -3.74 8.91 4.31
C SER A 107 -2.24 9.01 4.56
N TYR A 108 -1.80 8.55 5.73
CA TYR A 108 -0.43 8.57 6.19
C TYR A 108 0.00 7.14 6.52
N ALA A 109 1.16 6.73 6.02
CA ALA A 109 1.75 5.43 6.32
C ALA A 109 3.27 5.50 6.44
N THR A 110 3.88 4.57 7.17
CA THR A 110 5.35 4.45 7.20
C THR A 110 5.88 3.76 5.95
N LEU A 111 7.15 3.96 5.64
CA LEU A 111 7.90 3.18 4.65
C LEU A 111 8.96 2.30 5.33
N PRO A 112 9.32 1.14 4.75
CA PRO A 112 8.74 0.53 3.54
C PRO A 112 7.51 -0.34 3.83
N ALA A 113 7.14 -0.54 5.09
CA ALA A 113 6.09 -1.50 5.49
C ALA A 113 4.65 -1.07 5.16
N ILE A 114 4.43 0.19 4.78
CA ILE A 114 3.08 0.78 4.57
C ILE A 114 2.23 0.61 5.82
N THR A 115 2.80 0.82 7.02
CA THR A 115 2.05 0.76 8.27
C THR A 115 1.18 2.01 8.39
N PRO A 116 -0.16 1.90 8.42
CA PRO A 116 -1.03 3.07 8.49
C PRO A 116 -0.88 3.83 9.81
N LEU A 117 -0.91 5.15 9.73
CA LEU A 117 -0.77 6.08 10.86
C LEU A 117 -2.06 6.87 11.09
N ALA A 118 -2.65 7.39 10.02
CA ALA A 118 -3.93 8.11 10.07
C ALA A 118 -4.52 8.25 8.68
N HIS A 119 -5.83 8.50 8.62
CA HIS A 119 -6.49 8.91 7.39
C HIS A 119 -7.60 9.93 7.68
N PHE A 120 -7.86 10.78 6.69
CA PHE A 120 -8.77 11.90 6.77
C PHE A 120 -9.61 11.94 5.50
N ARG A 121 -10.91 12.22 5.63
CA ARG A 121 -11.84 12.24 4.50
C ARG A 121 -12.73 13.47 4.62
N ASN A 122 -12.58 14.40 3.70
CA ASN A 122 -13.53 15.48 3.49
C ASN A 122 -14.44 15.08 2.33
N ILE A 123 -15.68 14.72 2.66
CA ILE A 123 -16.64 14.17 1.72
C ILE A 123 -17.68 15.24 1.42
N HIS A 124 -17.98 15.43 0.13
CA HIS A 124 -19.03 16.32 -0.35
C HIS A 124 -19.72 15.66 -1.52
N GLU A 125 -20.88 15.06 -1.26
CA GLU A 125 -21.68 14.27 -2.20
C GLU A 125 -23.12 14.81 -2.22
N GLY A 126 -23.43 15.68 -3.19
CA GLY A 126 -24.71 16.37 -3.28
C GLY A 126 -24.95 17.25 -2.04
N SER A 127 -26.03 16.98 -1.32
CA SER A 127 -26.35 17.65 -0.05
C SER A 127 -25.67 17.03 1.17
N HIS A 128 -24.96 15.91 1.01
CA HIS A 128 -24.27 15.25 2.11
C HIS A 128 -22.84 15.74 2.19
N SER A 129 -22.43 16.20 3.37
CA SER A 129 -21.04 16.57 3.60
C SER A 129 -20.60 16.23 5.01
N TYR A 130 -19.41 15.67 5.15
CA TYR A 130 -18.83 15.39 6.45
C TYR A 130 -17.30 15.36 6.38
N TYR A 131 -16.70 15.61 7.52
CA TYR A 131 -15.28 15.39 7.73
C TYR A 131 -15.10 14.21 8.68
N GLU A 132 -14.31 13.23 8.26
CA GLU A 132 -13.97 12.04 9.03
C GLU A 132 -12.47 11.99 9.27
N GLU A 133 -12.11 11.76 10.52
CA GLU A 133 -10.74 11.67 11.01
C GLU A 133 -10.56 10.31 11.65
N THR A 134 -9.52 9.59 11.25
CA THR A 134 -9.16 8.31 11.84
C THR A 134 -7.70 8.30 12.23
N TRP A 135 -7.44 8.09 13.51
CA TRP A 135 -6.10 8.02 14.08
C TRP A 135 -5.81 6.59 14.51
N ILE A 136 -4.78 5.98 13.92
CA ILE A 136 -4.38 4.61 14.24
C ILE A 136 -3.64 4.62 15.58
N GLN A 137 -4.19 3.91 16.57
CA GLN A 137 -3.62 3.78 17.92
C GLN A 137 -2.68 2.57 18.00
N LYS A 138 -3.04 1.49 17.30
CA LYS A 138 -2.26 0.25 17.26
C LYS A 138 -2.40 -0.39 15.89
N HIS A 139 -1.30 -0.91 15.33
CA HIS A 139 -1.32 -1.66 14.09
C HIS A 139 -0.27 -2.75 14.06
N THR A 140 -0.71 -4.00 13.91
CA THR A 140 0.10 -5.20 13.68
C THR A 140 -0.56 -6.05 12.60
N THR A 141 0.08 -7.15 12.20
CA THR A 141 -0.50 -8.11 11.25
C THR A 141 -1.79 -8.77 11.76
N THR A 142 -1.99 -8.81 13.08
CA THR A 142 -3.08 -9.53 13.77
C THR A 142 -3.96 -8.64 14.64
N THR A 143 -3.69 -7.34 14.70
CA THR A 143 -4.47 -6.41 15.52
C THR A 143 -4.37 -5.01 14.95
N ALA A 144 -5.51 -4.33 14.83
CA ALA A 144 -5.52 -2.89 14.63
C ALA A 144 -6.58 -2.21 15.50
N GLU A 145 -6.25 -1.01 15.96
CA GLU A 145 -7.11 -0.14 16.74
C GLU A 145 -7.02 1.28 16.18
N ALA A 146 -8.17 1.92 16.00
CA ALA A 146 -8.21 3.31 15.55
C ALA A 146 -9.34 4.08 16.22
N LYS A 147 -9.03 5.33 16.60
CA LYS A 147 -10.04 6.30 17.02
C LYS A 147 -10.62 6.94 15.77
N VAL A 148 -11.94 6.96 15.63
CA VAL A 148 -12.66 7.57 14.50
C VAL A 148 -13.56 8.67 15.01
N LYS A 149 -13.47 9.84 14.40
CA LYS A 149 -14.36 10.97 14.65
C LYS A 149 -14.97 11.46 13.35
N GLN A 150 -16.28 11.63 13.33
CA GLN A 150 -17.01 12.20 12.20
C GLN A 150 -17.70 13.49 12.64
N THR A 151 -17.45 14.58 11.91
CA THR A 151 -18.04 15.89 12.11
C THR A 151 -18.85 16.27 10.88
N GLN A 152 -20.07 16.76 11.09
CA GLN A 152 -20.94 17.30 10.04
C GLN A 152 -21.52 18.62 10.54
N GLU A 153 -21.39 19.68 9.73
CA GLU A 153 -21.89 21.03 10.04
C GLU A 153 -21.40 21.53 11.42
N GLY A 154 -20.11 21.36 11.69
CA GLY A 154 -19.48 21.75 12.96
C GLY A 154 -19.84 20.88 14.16
N THR A 155 -20.74 19.90 14.02
CA THR A 155 -21.19 19.03 15.11
C THR A 155 -20.58 17.64 15.00
N VAL A 156 -20.05 17.11 16.10
CA VAL A 156 -19.58 15.72 16.17
C VAL A 156 -20.78 14.78 16.10
N LYS A 157 -20.84 13.95 15.06
CA LYS A 157 -21.88 12.94 14.85
C LYS A 157 -21.47 11.57 15.34
N LYS A 158 -20.17 11.26 15.30
CA LYS A 158 -19.57 10.00 15.77
C LYS A 158 -18.23 10.28 16.42
N ASP A 159 -17.97 9.61 17.53
CA ASP A 159 -16.66 9.51 18.17
C ASP A 159 -16.58 8.10 18.76
N THR A 160 -15.71 7.26 18.21
CA THR A 160 -15.68 5.84 18.56
C THR A 160 -14.29 5.25 18.42
N LEU A 161 -14.10 4.08 19.03
CA LEU A 161 -12.91 3.26 18.88
C LEU A 161 -13.29 2.01 18.07
N LEU A 162 -12.56 1.76 16.99
CA LEU A 162 -12.70 0.54 16.21
C LEU A 162 -11.50 -0.37 16.47
N THR A 163 -11.79 -1.65 16.65
CA THR A 163 -10.78 -2.71 16.80
C THR A 163 -11.03 -3.84 15.82
N THR A 164 -9.96 -4.51 15.41
CA THR A 164 -10.01 -5.69 14.54
C THR A 164 -8.83 -6.62 14.81
N SER A 165 -9.02 -7.91 14.55
CA SER A 165 -8.00 -8.97 14.70
C SER A 165 -7.18 -9.20 13.42
N LYS A 166 -7.07 -8.18 12.57
CA LYS A 166 -6.33 -8.18 11.30
C LYS A 166 -5.61 -6.86 11.11
N ALA A 167 -4.55 -6.85 10.31
CA ALA A 167 -4.02 -5.60 9.75
C ALA A 167 -5.15 -4.81 9.09
N SER A 168 -5.12 -3.49 9.23
CA SER A 168 -6.18 -2.63 8.74
C SER A 168 -5.63 -1.48 7.92
N TYR A 169 -6.22 -1.26 6.74
CA TYR A 169 -5.84 -0.17 5.83
C TYR A 169 -7.08 0.65 5.48
N ASP A 170 -6.90 1.93 5.18
CA ASP A 170 -7.90 2.66 4.38
C ASP A 170 -7.72 2.31 2.89
N PHE A 171 -8.64 2.77 2.03
CA PHE A 171 -8.56 2.47 0.60
C PHE A 171 -7.27 2.98 -0.06
N LEU A 172 -6.75 4.15 0.30
CA LEU A 172 -5.53 4.70 -0.30
C LEU A 172 -4.29 3.90 0.09
N ASN A 173 -4.14 3.58 1.37
CA ASN A 173 -3.03 2.76 1.84
C ASN A 173 -3.14 1.30 1.41
N MET A 174 -4.36 0.77 1.22
CA MET A 174 -4.56 -0.55 0.63
C MET A 174 -4.02 -0.57 -0.82
N PHE A 175 -4.20 0.50 -1.59
CA PHE A 175 -3.60 0.62 -2.91
C PHE A 175 -2.07 0.52 -2.84
N LEU A 176 -1.42 1.24 -1.92
CA LEU A 176 0.02 1.13 -1.70
C LEU A 176 0.46 -0.26 -1.24
N TYR A 177 -0.31 -0.89 -0.34
CA TYR A 177 -0.04 -2.23 0.13
C TYR A 177 -0.03 -3.24 -1.01
N ILE A 178 -1.05 -3.22 -1.89
CA ILE A 178 -1.13 -4.12 -3.05
C ILE A 178 0.04 -3.84 -4.01
N ARG A 179 0.37 -2.57 -4.28
CA ARG A 179 1.53 -2.21 -5.11
C ARG A 179 2.84 -2.73 -4.52
N ASN A 180 2.97 -2.79 -3.19
CA ASN A 180 4.20 -3.18 -2.51
C ASN A 180 4.33 -4.69 -2.24
N LEU A 181 3.39 -5.53 -2.70
CA LEU A 181 3.55 -6.98 -2.62
C LEU A 181 4.61 -7.43 -3.64
N ASP A 182 5.38 -8.45 -3.27
CA ASP A 182 6.31 -9.11 -4.18
C ASP A 182 5.53 -10.04 -5.11
N TYR A 183 5.23 -9.56 -6.32
CA TYR A 183 4.46 -10.33 -7.30
C TYR A 183 5.20 -11.56 -7.80
N GLY A 184 6.54 -11.54 -7.80
CA GLY A 184 7.37 -12.62 -8.31
C GLY A 184 7.33 -13.89 -7.45
N SER A 185 6.98 -13.77 -6.17
CA SER A 185 6.81 -14.92 -5.27
C SER A 185 5.36 -15.42 -5.16
N MET A 186 4.41 -14.80 -5.87
CA MET A 186 2.98 -15.12 -5.74
C MET A 186 2.52 -16.13 -6.79
N GLN A 187 1.53 -16.94 -6.40
CA GLN A 187 0.83 -17.87 -7.28
C GLN A 187 -0.61 -17.42 -7.52
N VAL A 188 -1.14 -17.68 -8.71
CA VAL A 188 -2.54 -17.38 -9.04
C VAL A 188 -3.46 -18.01 -8.01
N GLY A 189 -4.36 -17.19 -7.45
CA GLY A 189 -5.27 -17.60 -6.38
C GLY A 189 -4.81 -17.25 -4.98
N ASP A 190 -3.54 -16.85 -4.78
CA ASP A 190 -3.03 -16.37 -3.49
C ASP A 190 -3.89 -15.24 -2.94
N THR A 191 -4.14 -15.28 -1.62
CA THR A 191 -5.00 -14.29 -0.97
C THR A 191 -4.32 -13.57 0.18
N ARG A 192 -4.78 -12.34 0.44
CA ARG A 192 -4.50 -11.57 1.64
C ARG A 192 -5.83 -11.09 2.21
N LEU A 193 -6.09 -11.43 3.47
CA LEU A 193 -7.25 -10.94 4.20
C LEU A 193 -6.84 -9.70 5.01
N VAL A 194 -7.43 -8.56 4.69
CA VAL A 194 -7.20 -7.29 5.38
C VAL A 194 -8.50 -6.73 5.92
N ALA A 195 -8.43 -5.89 6.95
CA ALA A 195 -9.55 -5.09 7.39
C ALA A 195 -9.49 -3.69 6.76
N VAL A 196 -10.66 -3.09 6.59
CA VAL A 196 -10.81 -1.66 6.27
C VAL A 196 -11.67 -1.03 7.35
N LEU A 197 -11.13 0.03 7.95
CA LEU A 197 -11.84 0.86 8.91
C LEU A 197 -12.49 2.00 8.12
N MET A 198 -13.82 2.04 8.10
CA MET A 198 -14.58 3.03 7.34
C MET A 198 -15.76 3.52 8.18
N GLY A 199 -15.75 4.81 8.54
CA GLY A 199 -16.70 5.35 9.51
C GLY A 199 -16.70 4.55 10.81
N THR A 200 -17.86 4.03 11.21
CA THR A 200 -18.02 3.21 12.44
C THR A 200 -17.96 1.71 12.17
N LYS A 201 -17.51 1.28 10.98
CA LYS A 201 -17.54 -0.12 10.57
C LYS A 201 -16.14 -0.64 10.27
N VAL A 202 -15.97 -1.91 10.61
CA VAL A 202 -14.86 -2.75 10.14
C VAL A 202 -15.42 -3.64 9.05
N VAL A 203 -14.81 -3.60 7.88
CA VAL A 203 -15.12 -4.45 6.73
C VAL A 203 -13.90 -5.31 6.44
N TYR A 204 -14.09 -6.56 6.03
CA TYR A 204 -12.99 -7.44 5.65
C TYR A 204 -12.93 -7.58 4.13
N LEU A 205 -11.72 -7.41 3.60
CA LEU A 205 -11.45 -7.55 2.18
C LEU A 205 -10.53 -8.74 1.97
N THR A 206 -10.93 -9.63 1.06
CA THR A 206 -10.04 -10.69 0.56
C THR A 206 -9.49 -10.22 -0.79
N ILE A 207 -8.23 -9.82 -0.78
CA ILE A 207 -7.49 -9.44 -1.98
C ILE A 207 -6.90 -10.72 -2.56
N ARG A 208 -7.12 -10.98 -3.84
CA ARG A 208 -6.67 -12.19 -4.53
C ARG A 208 -5.84 -11.84 -5.75
N TYR A 209 -4.69 -12.48 -5.85
CA TYR A 209 -3.79 -12.38 -7.00
C TYR A 209 -4.36 -13.20 -8.17
N GLY A 210 -4.64 -12.53 -9.29
CA GLY A 210 -5.17 -13.10 -10.52
C GLY A 210 -4.11 -13.47 -11.55
N GLY A 211 -2.85 -13.09 -11.33
CA GLY A 211 -1.74 -13.35 -12.25
C GLY A 211 -1.56 -12.27 -13.32
N GLN A 212 -0.61 -12.54 -14.22
CA GLN A 212 -0.32 -11.69 -15.37
C GLN A 212 -1.49 -11.70 -16.37
N THR A 213 -1.72 -10.56 -16.99
CA THR A 213 -2.75 -10.33 -17.99
C THR A 213 -2.32 -9.23 -18.95
N VAL A 214 -3.03 -9.11 -20.06
CA VAL A 214 -2.86 -8.01 -21.02
C VAL A 214 -4.11 -7.14 -20.95
N LEU A 215 -3.92 -5.88 -20.56
CA LEU A 215 -4.98 -4.89 -20.56
C LEU A 215 -5.02 -4.19 -21.93
N GLU A 216 -6.10 -4.40 -22.66
CA GLU A 216 -6.36 -3.70 -23.92
C GLU A 216 -6.83 -2.26 -23.64
N GLY A 217 -6.08 -1.28 -24.14
CA GLY A 217 -6.41 0.14 -24.09
C GLY A 217 -7.38 0.57 -25.19
N ASN A 218 -7.74 1.86 -25.21
CA ASN A 218 -8.73 2.40 -26.14
C ASN A 218 -8.26 2.44 -27.61
N HIS A 219 -6.95 2.38 -27.87
CA HIS A 219 -6.39 2.63 -29.21
C HIS A 219 -5.13 1.80 -29.52
N THR A 220 -5.19 0.47 -29.44
CA THR A 220 -4.12 -0.51 -29.77
C THR A 220 -2.97 -0.69 -28.79
N GLU A 221 -2.91 0.10 -27.71
CA GLU A 221 -1.96 -0.10 -26.62
C GLU A 221 -2.32 -1.35 -25.81
N LYS A 222 -1.43 -2.35 -25.81
CA LYS A 222 -1.50 -3.53 -24.95
C LYS A 222 -0.55 -3.30 -23.79
N ASN A 223 -1.10 -3.26 -22.59
CA ASN A 223 -0.33 -3.06 -21.37
C ASN A 223 -0.22 -4.39 -20.64
N ASN A 224 1.00 -4.87 -20.43
CA ASN A 224 1.18 -5.98 -19.51
C ASN A 224 0.84 -5.51 -18.09
N ALA A 225 0.06 -6.33 -17.40
CA ALA A 225 -0.50 -6.00 -16.12
C ALA A 225 -0.63 -7.24 -15.24
N VAL A 226 -0.77 -7.01 -13.94
CA VAL A 226 -1.19 -7.98 -12.95
C VAL A 226 -2.64 -7.66 -12.58
N TRP A 227 -3.49 -8.67 -12.68
CA TRP A 227 -4.90 -8.57 -12.31
C TRP A 227 -5.11 -8.98 -10.84
N TRP A 228 -5.94 -8.21 -10.14
CA TRP A 228 -6.33 -8.45 -8.76
C TRP A 228 -7.83 -8.41 -8.64
N THR A 229 -8.38 -9.28 -7.79
CA THR A 229 -9.79 -9.24 -7.39
C THR A 229 -9.89 -8.96 -5.90
N VAL A 230 -10.93 -8.22 -5.51
CA VAL A 230 -11.21 -7.90 -4.10
C VAL A 230 -12.63 -8.31 -3.80
N ASP A 231 -12.77 -9.28 -2.90
CA ASP A 231 -14.06 -9.69 -2.33
C ASP A 231 -14.32 -8.90 -1.04
N LEU A 232 -15.55 -8.42 -0.87
CA LEU A 232 -15.97 -7.72 0.33
C LEU A 232 -16.82 -8.64 1.20
N THR A 233 -16.45 -8.76 2.47
CA THR A 233 -17.24 -9.43 3.51
C THR A 233 -17.50 -8.45 4.65
N ASP A 234 -18.77 -8.20 4.96
CA ASP A 234 -19.15 -7.37 6.11
C ASP A 234 -19.47 -8.19 7.37
N LYS A 235 -19.80 -7.50 8.47
CA LYS A 235 -20.12 -8.13 9.77
C LYS A 235 -21.35 -9.04 9.73
N THR A 236 -22.23 -8.90 8.74
CA THR A 236 -23.37 -9.80 8.53
C THR A 236 -23.02 -10.99 7.64
N PHE A 237 -21.74 -11.18 7.33
CA PHE A 237 -21.22 -12.17 6.39
C PHE A 237 -21.81 -12.05 4.98
N ALA A 238 -22.38 -10.88 4.63
CA ALA A 238 -22.81 -10.62 3.27
C ALA A 238 -21.55 -10.53 2.41
N LYS A 239 -21.44 -11.45 1.45
CA LYS A 239 -20.29 -11.55 0.54
C LYS A 239 -20.64 -10.93 -0.80
N SER A 240 -19.93 -9.87 -1.16
CA SER A 240 -19.89 -9.39 -2.54
C SER A 240 -18.62 -9.93 -3.19
N LYS A 241 -18.77 -10.97 -4.01
CA LYS A 241 -17.67 -11.52 -4.80
C LYS A 241 -17.34 -10.57 -5.95
N ASN A 242 -16.05 -10.41 -6.23
CA ASN A 242 -15.53 -9.49 -7.27
C ASN A 242 -16.10 -8.07 -7.11
N ALA A 243 -16.17 -7.59 -5.86
CA ALA A 243 -16.65 -6.24 -5.56
C ALA A 243 -15.77 -5.18 -6.22
N MET A 244 -14.46 -5.44 -6.30
CA MET A 244 -13.52 -4.64 -7.09
C MET A 244 -12.56 -5.53 -7.87
N GLU A 245 -12.12 -5.01 -9.02
CA GLU A 245 -11.03 -5.55 -9.82
C GLU A 245 -10.00 -4.45 -10.07
N ILE A 246 -8.72 -4.78 -10.00
CA ILE A 246 -7.62 -3.83 -10.17
C ILE A 246 -6.62 -4.42 -11.16
N TRP A 247 -6.20 -3.61 -12.13
CA TRP A 247 -5.11 -3.93 -13.05
C TRP A 247 -3.97 -2.98 -12.73
N ILE A 248 -2.83 -3.54 -12.39
CA ILE A 248 -1.60 -2.83 -12.03
C ILE A 248 -0.55 -3.20 -13.07
N SER A 249 0.28 -2.28 -13.54
CA SER A 249 1.38 -2.63 -14.46
C SER A 249 2.28 -3.71 -13.85
N ASP A 250 2.86 -4.54 -14.70
CA ASP A 250 3.79 -5.59 -14.29
C ASP A 250 5.27 -5.14 -14.32
N ASP A 251 5.51 -3.85 -14.55
CA ASP A 251 6.83 -3.22 -14.47
C ASP A 251 7.20 -2.83 -13.03
N GLU A 252 8.44 -2.40 -12.81
CA GLU A 252 8.96 -2.06 -11.47
C GLU A 252 8.21 -0.90 -10.76
N ASN A 253 7.37 -0.15 -11.48
CA ASN A 253 6.59 0.95 -10.91
C ASN A 253 5.26 0.48 -10.28
N HIS A 254 4.77 -0.71 -10.64
CA HIS A 254 3.48 -1.25 -10.23
C HIS A 254 2.37 -0.18 -10.25
N VAL A 255 2.20 0.51 -11.37
CA VAL A 255 1.25 1.61 -11.55
C VAL A 255 -0.17 1.06 -11.71
N PRO A 256 -1.15 1.48 -10.91
CA PRO A 256 -2.54 1.14 -11.15
C PRO A 256 -3.01 1.72 -12.50
N LEU A 257 -3.34 0.85 -13.44
CA LEU A 257 -3.78 1.20 -14.78
C LEU A 257 -5.30 1.32 -14.87
N LYS A 258 -6.01 0.44 -14.17
CA LYS A 258 -7.48 0.39 -14.19
C LYS A 258 -8.02 -0.16 -12.89
N LEU A 259 -9.12 0.43 -12.44
CA LEU A 259 -9.91 -0.06 -11.31
C LEU A 259 -11.35 -0.20 -11.78
N LYS A 260 -12.02 -1.28 -11.38
CA LYS A 260 -13.44 -1.48 -11.64
C LYS A 260 -14.12 -1.84 -10.34
N ALA A 261 -15.10 -1.06 -9.92
CA ALA A 261 -15.90 -1.30 -8.73
C ALA A 261 -17.34 -1.62 -9.13
N GLN A 262 -17.86 -2.74 -8.64
CA GLN A 262 -19.27 -3.10 -8.78
C GLN A 262 -20.07 -2.39 -7.69
N LEU A 263 -20.94 -1.47 -8.12
CA LEU A 263 -21.83 -0.76 -7.22
C LEU A 263 -23.15 -1.51 -7.12
N LYS A 264 -24.00 -1.13 -6.15
CA LYS A 264 -25.37 -1.68 -6.07
C LYS A 264 -26.15 -1.44 -7.36
N ILE A 265 -25.90 -0.30 -7.99
CA ILE A 265 -26.52 0.11 -9.25
C ILE A 265 -25.39 0.56 -10.17
N GLY A 266 -25.12 -0.22 -11.22
CA GLY A 266 -24.08 0.05 -12.21
C GLY A 266 -22.65 -0.28 -11.75
N THR A 267 -21.68 0.18 -12.54
CA THR A 267 -20.25 -0.09 -12.34
C THR A 267 -19.47 1.20 -12.49
N ALA A 268 -18.55 1.49 -11.57
CA ALA A 268 -17.57 2.56 -11.73
C ALA A 268 -16.26 1.99 -12.27
N VAL A 269 -15.67 2.64 -13.26
CA VAL A 269 -14.39 2.25 -13.87
C VAL A 269 -13.45 3.44 -13.87
N ALA A 270 -12.37 3.37 -13.11
CA ALA A 270 -11.28 4.33 -13.16
C ALA A 270 -10.22 3.83 -14.16
N ILE A 271 -9.80 4.68 -15.09
CA ILE A 271 -8.74 4.37 -16.05
C ILE A 271 -7.65 5.42 -15.90
N LEU A 272 -6.40 4.99 -15.78
CA LEU A 272 -5.25 5.89 -15.75
C LEU A 272 -5.22 6.70 -17.04
N SER A 273 -5.20 8.02 -16.90
CA SER A 273 -5.17 8.97 -18.01
C SER A 273 -3.84 9.69 -18.16
N SER A 274 -3.09 9.86 -17.08
CA SER A 274 -1.71 10.35 -17.11
C SER A 274 -1.02 10.10 -15.78
N TYR A 275 0.31 10.15 -15.78
CA TYR A 275 1.14 10.02 -14.58
C TYR A 275 2.29 11.04 -14.61
N LYS A 276 2.91 11.28 -13.46
CA LYS A 276 4.14 12.06 -13.31
C LYS A 276 5.03 11.48 -12.23
N ASN A 277 6.34 11.62 -12.41
CA ASN A 277 7.37 11.33 -11.42
C ASN A 277 7.32 9.90 -10.85
N LEU A 278 7.12 8.91 -11.73
CA LEU A 278 7.28 7.50 -11.40
C LEU A 278 8.72 7.22 -10.94
N LYS A 279 8.89 6.18 -10.12
CA LYS A 279 10.18 5.86 -9.50
C LYS A 279 11.23 5.37 -10.51
N ASN A 280 10.82 4.50 -11.42
CA ASN A 280 11.72 3.78 -12.32
C ASN A 280 11.60 4.28 -13.78
N GLY A 281 11.37 5.59 -13.94
CA GLY A 281 11.14 6.22 -15.25
C GLY A 281 9.73 6.02 -15.80
N ASP A 282 9.52 6.40 -17.06
CA ASP A 282 8.21 6.32 -17.71
C ASP A 282 7.75 4.86 -17.88
N TYR A 283 6.44 4.65 -17.73
CA TYR A 283 5.80 3.38 -18.01
C TYR A 283 5.94 3.04 -19.49
N ARG A 284 6.52 1.86 -19.79
CA ARG A 284 6.70 1.36 -21.15
C ARG A 284 5.59 0.36 -21.48
N TYR A 285 4.85 0.64 -22.55
CA TYR A 285 3.83 -0.23 -23.15
C TYR A 285 4.43 -1.55 -23.63
#